data_AF-A0A963IHD8-F1
#
_entry.id   AF-A0A963IHD8-F1
#
_cell.length_a   1.000
_cell.length_b   1.000
_cell.length_c   1.000
_cell.angle_alpha   90.00
_cell.angle_beta   90.00
_cell.angle_gamma   90.00
#
_symmetry.space_group_name_H-M   'P 1'
#
loop_
_entity.id
_entity.type
_entity.pdbx_description
1 polymer ?
#
loop_
_entity_poly.entity_id
_entity_poly.type
_entity_poly.pdbx_seq_one_letter_code
_entity_poly.pdbx_strand_id
1 'polypeptide(L)'
;IYRMDDAGNVSFHRFDYHRLAVEGEHEAFWLRITGPGDYRYEGADLGILITRGRSMNEEFKINARAENWIRGIKNFYRGRPLDTAVAEPVPSAGAFKIL
;
A
#
# COMPACT_ATOMS: atom_id res chain seq x y z
N ILE A 1 5.15 1.69 13.59
CA ILE A 1 4.31 0.59 14.09
C ILE A 1 2.86 1.03 14.12
N TYR A 2 1.99 0.20 13.58
CA TYR A 2 0.53 0.32 13.66
C TYR A 2 -0.01 -0.73 14.62
N ARG A 3 -1.16 -0.46 15.25
CA ARG A 3 -1.86 -1.41 16.11
C ARG A 3 -3.27 -1.65 15.59
N MET A 4 -3.75 -2.88 15.70
CA MET A 4 -5.12 -3.28 15.40
C MET A 4 -5.85 -3.68 16.69
N ASP A 5 -7.01 -3.09 16.93
CA ASP A 5 -7.88 -3.47 18.05
C ASP A 5 -8.68 -4.75 17.77
N ASP A 6 -9.44 -5.21 18.76
CA ASP A 6 -10.25 -6.44 18.67
C ASP A 6 -11.41 -6.32 17.67
N ALA A 7 -11.81 -5.09 17.34
CA ALA A 7 -12.82 -4.81 16.31
C ALA A 7 -12.21 -4.72 14.89
N GLY A 8 -10.88 -4.86 14.76
CA GLY A 8 -10.17 -4.79 13.49
C GLY A 8 -9.83 -3.38 13.01
N ASN A 9 -9.97 -2.36 13.86
CA ASN A 9 -9.60 -0.99 13.52
C ASN A 9 -8.09 -0.81 13.64
N VAL A 10 -7.46 -0.28 12.59
CA VAL A 10 -6.02 -0.02 12.54
C VAL A 10 -5.74 1.45 12.82
N SER A 11 -4.80 1.71 13.73
CA SER A 11 -4.35 3.06 14.08
C SER A 11 -2.81 3.12 14.15
N PHE A 12 -2.25 4.31 13.94
CA PHE A 12 -0.83 4.55 14.21
C PHE A 12 -0.59 4.42 15.71
N HIS A 13 0.43 3.65 16.10
CA HIS A 13 0.78 3.45 17.51
C HIS A 13 2.02 4.25 17.89
N ARG A 14 3.14 3.97 17.23
CA ARG A 14 4.43 4.60 17.52
C ARG A 14 5.38 4.51 16.34
N PHE A 15 6.37 5.38 16.32
CA PHE A 15 7.44 5.34 15.33
C PHE A 15 8.49 4.28 15.70
N ASP A 16 9.07 3.61 14.69
CA ASP A 16 10.19 2.69 14.85
C ASP A 16 10.93 2.50 13.51
N TYR A 17 12.21 2.19 13.56
CA TYR A 17 13.04 1.86 12.39
C TYR A 17 13.20 0.35 12.19
N HIS A 18 12.96 -0.46 13.23
CA HIS A 18 13.23 -1.90 13.21
C HIS A 18 11.95 -2.72 13.03
N ARG A 19 11.89 -3.50 11.94
CA ARG A 19 10.77 -4.44 11.69
C ARG A 19 10.57 -5.48 12.80
N LEU A 20 11.61 -5.78 13.57
CA LEU A 20 11.57 -6.75 14.67
C LEU A 20 10.88 -6.20 15.93
N ALA A 21 10.65 -4.89 16.00
CA ALA A 21 9.95 -4.25 17.10
C ALA A 21 8.44 -4.55 17.11
N VAL A 22 7.94 -5.39 16.20
CA VAL A 22 6.57 -5.92 16.26
C VAL A 22 6.52 -7.02 17.31
N GLU A 23 5.82 -6.74 18.41
CA GLU A 23 5.80 -7.59 19.61
C GLU A 23 4.72 -8.69 19.54
N GLY A 24 3.66 -8.50 18.74
CA GLY A 24 2.55 -9.46 18.64
C GLY A 24 1.74 -9.33 17.36
N GLU A 25 0.68 -10.15 17.25
CA GLU A 25 -0.17 -10.19 16.04
C GLU A 25 -1.09 -8.97 15.89
N HIS A 26 -1.27 -8.20 16.98
CA HIS A 26 -1.99 -6.93 17.02
C HIS A 26 -1.13 -5.74 16.61
N GLU A 27 0.16 -5.94 16.35
CA GLU A 27 1.04 -4.90 15.82
C GLU A 27 1.52 -5.22 14.41
N ALA A 28 1.83 -4.17 13.66
CA ALA A 28 2.44 -4.30 12.35
C ALA A 28 3.48 -3.20 12.10
N PHE A 29 4.56 -3.56 11.41
CA PHE A 29 5.50 -2.60 10.85
C PHE A 29 5.08 -2.29 9.40
N TRP A 30 4.96 -1.00 9.09
CA TRP A 30 4.61 -0.53 7.75
C TRP A 30 5.79 0.22 7.15
N LEU A 31 6.38 -0.35 6.11
CA LEU A 31 7.39 0.30 5.29
C LEU A 31 6.68 0.98 4.12
N ARG A 32 6.44 2.28 4.25
CA ARG A 32 5.82 3.07 3.18
C ARG A 32 6.75 3.17 1.97
N ILE A 33 6.23 2.85 0.79
CA ILE A 33 6.92 3.07 -0.49
C ILE A 33 6.36 4.32 -1.18
N THR A 34 5.03 4.39 -1.35
CA THR A 34 4.38 5.54 -2.00
C THR A 34 4.02 6.65 -1.02
N GLY A 35 4.22 7.90 -1.44
CA GLY A 35 3.90 9.12 -0.70
C GLY A 35 2.97 10.09 -1.45
N PRO A 36 2.60 11.22 -0.83
CA PRO A 36 1.81 12.26 -1.48
C PRO A 36 2.48 12.76 -2.76
N GLY A 37 1.74 12.78 -3.86
CA GLY A 37 2.22 13.23 -5.17
C GLY A 37 2.66 12.09 -6.11
N ASP A 38 2.90 10.89 -5.58
CA ASP A 38 3.27 9.73 -6.40
C ASP A 38 2.10 9.24 -7.25
N TYR A 39 2.43 8.66 -8.40
CA TYR A 39 1.47 8.02 -9.29
C TYR A 39 1.13 6.62 -8.82
N ARG A 40 -0.16 6.27 -8.88
CA ARG A 40 -0.63 4.90 -8.73
C ARG A 40 -0.90 4.31 -10.11
N TYR A 41 -0.29 3.17 -10.39
CA TYR A 41 -0.48 2.40 -11.61
C TYR A 41 -0.54 0.91 -11.26
N GLU A 42 -0.89 0.07 -12.23
CA GLU A 42 -0.94 -1.37 -12.03
C GLU A 42 0.44 -1.93 -11.68
N GLY A 43 0.53 -2.69 -10.59
CA GLY A 43 1.80 -3.20 -10.05
C GLY A 43 2.56 -2.24 -9.13
N ALA A 44 2.08 -1.00 -8.93
CA ALA A 44 2.69 -0.09 -7.96
C ALA A 44 2.32 -0.47 -6.51
N ASP A 45 3.34 -0.71 -5.68
CA ASP A 45 3.16 -1.02 -4.26
C ASP A 45 2.92 0.25 -3.41
N LEU A 46 1.92 0.19 -2.52
CA LEU A 46 1.75 1.25 -1.51
C LEU A 46 2.87 1.20 -0.46
N GLY A 47 3.35 0.00 -0.16
CA GLY A 47 4.31 -0.29 0.90
C GLY A 47 4.30 -1.75 1.28
N ILE A 48 5.16 -2.11 2.23
CA ILE A 48 5.31 -3.48 2.74
C ILE A 48 4.75 -3.53 4.17
N LEU A 49 3.80 -4.43 4.38
CA LEU A 49 3.21 -4.73 5.69
C LEU A 49 3.89 -5.96 6.29
N ILE A 50 4.48 -5.79 7.47
CA ILE A 50 5.15 -6.86 8.21
C ILE A 50 4.38 -7.10 9.51
N THR A 51 3.85 -8.31 9.67
CA THR A 51 3.06 -8.74 10.84
C THR A 51 3.67 -9.99 11.46
N ARG A 52 3.23 -10.33 12.68
CA ARG A 52 3.50 -11.64 13.29
C ARG A 52 2.41 -12.65 12.93
N GLY A 53 2.80 -13.92 12.86
CA GLY A 53 1.92 -15.05 12.55
C GLY A 53 1.71 -15.28 11.05
N ARG A 54 0.94 -16.33 10.72
CA ARG A 54 0.64 -16.67 9.32
C ARG A 54 -0.43 -15.73 8.78
N SER A 55 -0.25 -15.23 7.56
CA SER A 55 -1.25 -14.41 6.85
C SER A 55 -2.22 -15.23 6.01
N MET A 56 -1.98 -16.54 5.87
CA MET A 56 -2.79 -17.47 5.11
C MET A 56 -3.27 -18.64 5.97
N ASN A 57 -4.41 -19.22 5.61
CA ASN A 57 -4.89 -20.50 6.13
C ASN A 57 -4.30 -21.69 5.37
N GLU A 58 -4.69 -22.91 5.74
CA GLU A 58 -4.20 -24.16 5.14
C GLU A 58 -4.63 -24.32 3.67
N GLU A 59 -5.71 -23.64 3.27
CA GLU A 59 -6.21 -23.57 1.90
C GLU A 59 -5.53 -22.47 1.05
N PHE A 60 -4.44 -21.87 1.54
CA PHE A 60 -3.69 -20.80 0.87
C PHE A 60 -4.52 -19.53 0.58
N LYS A 61 -5.56 -19.27 1.38
CA LYS A 61 -6.34 -18.04 1.35
C LYS A 61 -5.85 -17.07 2.41
N ILE A 62 -5.91 -15.78 2.12
CA ILE A 62 -5.65 -14.73 3.12
C ILE A 62 -6.66 -14.90 4.26
N ASN A 63 -6.17 -14.87 5.50
CA ASN A 63 -7.04 -14.98 6.67
C ASN A 63 -7.66 -13.64 7.06
N ALA A 64 -8.73 -13.70 7.86
CA ALA A 64 -9.49 -12.52 8.27
C ALA A 64 -8.64 -11.44 8.97
N ARG A 65 -7.63 -11.84 9.75
CA ARG A 65 -6.72 -10.90 10.41
C ARG A 65 -5.89 -10.11 9.40
N ALA A 66 -5.32 -10.80 8.41
CA ALA A 66 -4.55 -10.16 7.35
C ALA A 66 -5.43 -9.26 6.47
N GLU A 67 -6.68 -9.66 6.18
CA GLU A 67 -7.64 -8.81 5.48
C GLU A 67 -7.96 -7.52 6.26
N ASN A 68 -8.14 -7.60 7.58
CA ASN A 68 -8.36 -6.42 8.42
C ASN A 68 -7.17 -5.48 8.40
N TRP A 69 -5.95 -6.01 8.47
CA TRP A 69 -4.74 -5.20 8.31
C TRP A 69 -4.67 -4.51 6.94
N ILE A 70 -4.92 -5.23 5.85
CA ILE A 70 -4.90 -4.69 4.49
C ILE A 70 -5.91 -3.54 4.36
N ARG A 71 -7.15 -3.77 4.84
CA ARG A 71 -8.22 -2.76 4.83
C ARG A 71 -7.83 -1.53 5.65
N GLY A 72 -7.35 -1.75 6.88
CA GLY A 72 -6.97 -0.71 7.82
C GLY A 72 -5.83 0.17 7.30
N ILE A 73 -4.77 -0.43 6.74
CA ILE A 73 -3.67 0.34 6.15
C ILE A 73 -4.13 1.13 4.93
N LYS A 74 -4.91 0.52 4.02
CA LYS A 74 -5.44 1.21 2.84
C LYS A 74 -6.30 2.42 3.19
N ASN A 75 -6.95 2.42 4.35
CA ASN A 75 -7.75 3.56 4.81
C ASN A 75 -6.94 4.84 5.09
N PHE A 76 -5.61 4.74 5.26
CA PHE A 76 -4.74 5.92 5.37
C PHE A 76 -4.36 6.55 4.02
N TYR A 77 -4.72 5.92 2.91
CA TYR A 77 -4.41 6.41 1.58
C TYR A 77 -5.64 7.00 0.90
N ARG A 78 -5.42 8.11 0.18
CA ARG A 78 -6.39 8.72 -0.72
C ARG A 78 -5.65 9.08 -2.00
N GLY A 79 -6.29 8.79 -3.12
CA GLY A 79 -5.82 9.21 -4.44
C GLY A 79 -6.80 10.23 -5.03
N ARG A 80 -6.31 11.05 -5.95
CA ARG A 80 -7.14 11.83 -6.86
C ARG A 80 -7.02 11.23 -8.26
N PRO A 81 -8.09 11.25 -9.08
CA PRO A 81 -7.95 10.99 -10.50
C PRO A 81 -6.92 11.94 -11.11
N LEU A 82 -6.18 11.45 -12.11
CA LEU A 82 -5.40 12.34 -12.95
C LEU A 82 -6.38 13.11 -13.82
N ASP A 83 -6.15 14.42 -13.92
CA ASP A 83 -6.81 15.21 -14.94
C ASP A 83 -6.45 14.57 -16.27
N THR A 84 -7.45 14.17 -17.07
CA THR A 84 -7.19 13.59 -18.39
C THR A 84 -6.30 14.57 -19.14
N ALA A 85 -5.05 14.17 -19.38
CA ALA A 85 -4.21 14.89 -20.32
C ALA A 85 -5.03 14.97 -21.61
N VAL A 86 -5.21 16.20 -22.13
CA VAL A 86 -5.68 16.37 -23.50
C VAL A 86 -4.76 15.49 -24.32
N ALA A 87 -5.31 14.46 -24.96
CA ALA A 87 -4.51 13.57 -25.79
C ALA A 87 -3.85 14.48 -26.83
N GLU A 88 -2.55 14.71 -26.67
CA GLU A 88 -1.75 15.31 -27.73
C GLU A 88 -2.02 14.46 -28.96
N PRO A 89 -2.43 15.07 -30.09
CA PRO A 89 -2.75 14.31 -31.29
C PRO A 89 -1.55 13.41 -31.59
N VAL A 90 -1.83 12.13 -31.84
CA VAL A 90 -0.80 11.15 -32.20
C VAL A 90 0.02 11.77 -33.34
N PRO A 91 1.34 11.95 -33.17
CA PRO A 91 2.17 12.57 -34.19
C PRO A 91 1.98 11.83 -35.51
N SER A 92 1.76 12.58 -36.60
CA SER A 92 1.66 11.98 -37.92
C SER A 92 2.96 11.22 -38.25
N ALA A 93 2.86 10.14 -39.01
CA ALA A 93 4.04 9.45 -39.53
C ALA A 93 4.99 10.46 -40.20
N GLY A 94 6.23 10.56 -39.71
CA GLY A 94 7.23 11.53 -40.18
C GLY A 94 7.38 12.80 -39.31
N ALA A 95 6.65 12.96 -38.21
CA ALA A 95 6.72 14.13 -37.33
C ALA A 95 7.98 14.21 -36.45
N PHE A 96 8.81 13.17 -36.41
CA PHE A 96 10.05 13.16 -35.62
C PHE A 96 11.27 13.35 -36.54
N LYS A 97 12.06 14.38 -36.26
CA LYS A 97 13.37 14.58 -36.88
C LYS A 97 14.42 13.92 -35.99
N ILE A 98 15.12 12.91 -36.51
CA ILE A 98 16.34 12.41 -35.88
C ILE A 98 17.44 13.45 -36.16
N LEU A 99 18.01 14.01 -35.10
CA LEU A 99 19.20 14.87 -35.16
C LEU A 99 20.46 14.02 -34.98
#